data_AF-A0A8T3QK78-F1
#
_entry.id   AF-A0A8T3QK78-F1
#
_cell.length_a   1.000
_cell.length_b   1.000
_cell.length_c   1.000
_cell.angle_alpha   90.00
_cell.angle_beta   90.00
_cell.angle_gamma   90.00
#
_symmetry.space_group_name_H-M   'P 1'
#
loop_
_entity.id
_entity.type
_entity.pdbx_description
1 polymer ?
#
loop_
_entity_poly.entity_id
_entity_poly.type
_entity_poly.pdbx_seq_one_letter_code
_entity_poly.pdbx_strand_id
1 'polypeptide(L)'
;MRFQRLRLSAATVALSLVSLLGASPTGAADDGPAAPTNLAGTAAAGQVSLTWSASPGGPVAGYNVYRDSTMSGPSAVMVGAGDIAGCGSLGDEATALLLDAVAGTVVALGDNAYEDGSAADFANCYEPSWGRHKARTRPAVGNHEYHSPNASPYFDYFGSAAGEVGKGYYSYELGTWHVVVLNSNCWIVSCAAGSAQEQWLRADLAASPAQCTVAYWHHPRFSSGAEHGSDASVDPFWTALYEANADVVLNGHDHIYERFGPQTPAAAADPIRGIRQFNVGTGGKSQYNVGVIKDNSEVRETRTFGVLRLDLRPGAFDWRFLSEAGSTFTDNGSGACHDANGSVARTGPLNGTPLTTPEYIDASVVPGTEYHYVVTAVDSAGRESPPSALATVTVGASLPPTFARDTFGRTVINGFGSTSPGGSYSLSG
;
A
#
# COMPACT_ATOMS: atom_id res chain seq x y z
N MET A 1 39.00 69.36 -6.78
CA MET A 1 39.37 69.02 -8.16
C MET A 1 38.10 68.67 -8.93
N ARG A 2 37.94 69.26 -10.12
CA ARG A 2 36.73 69.30 -10.95
C ARG A 2 36.54 68.04 -11.81
N PHE A 3 35.28 67.78 -12.14
CA PHE A 3 34.77 66.85 -13.16
C PHE A 3 35.49 66.87 -14.52
N GLN A 4 35.57 65.71 -15.18
CA GLN A 4 35.42 65.63 -16.64
C GLN A 4 34.88 64.27 -17.10
N ARG A 5 33.83 64.31 -17.92
CA ARG A 5 33.23 63.21 -18.70
C ARG A 5 34.03 62.98 -19.99
N LEU A 6 34.14 61.75 -20.47
CA LEU A 6 34.40 61.40 -21.89
C LEU A 6 33.71 60.04 -22.18
N ARG A 7 32.54 60.04 -22.83
CA ARG A 7 32.23 59.79 -24.26
C ARG A 7 32.31 58.31 -24.71
N LEU A 8 31.13 57.79 -25.07
CA LEU A 8 30.87 56.56 -25.84
C LEU A 8 31.66 56.52 -27.15
N SER A 9 32.06 55.31 -27.57
CA SER A 9 32.06 54.93 -28.98
C SER A 9 31.55 53.49 -29.11
N ALA A 10 30.57 53.30 -29.99
CA ALA A 10 29.99 52.01 -30.34
C ALA A 10 30.92 51.27 -31.30
N ALA A 11 31.17 49.99 -31.04
CA ALA A 11 31.80 49.08 -31.98
C ALA A 11 30.93 47.82 -32.08
N THR A 12 30.22 47.73 -33.21
CA THR A 12 29.51 46.56 -33.69
C THR A 12 30.52 45.43 -33.95
N VAL A 13 30.35 44.27 -33.33
CA VAL A 13 31.08 43.05 -33.71
C VAL A 13 30.06 42.03 -34.19
N ALA A 14 30.19 41.67 -35.47
CA ALA A 14 29.37 40.72 -36.18
C ALA A 14 29.58 39.29 -35.61
N LEU A 15 28.46 38.59 -35.39
CA LEU A 15 28.45 37.19 -34.99
C LEU A 15 28.68 36.31 -36.23
N SER A 16 29.90 35.81 -36.41
CA SER A 16 30.18 34.76 -37.40
C SER A 16 29.74 33.41 -36.82
N LEU A 17 28.65 32.85 -37.34
CA LEU A 17 28.32 31.43 -37.14
C LEU A 17 29.36 30.57 -37.86
N VAL A 18 30.24 29.94 -37.09
CA VAL A 18 31.03 28.80 -37.55
C VAL A 18 30.20 27.55 -37.29
N SER A 19 29.73 26.92 -38.37
CA SER A 19 29.09 25.60 -38.36
C SER A 19 30.12 24.53 -38.03
N LEU A 20 30.20 24.14 -36.74
CA LEU A 20 30.79 22.86 -36.37
C LEU A 20 29.74 21.76 -36.56
N LEU A 21 29.91 20.96 -37.62
CA LEU A 21 29.37 19.60 -37.70
C LEU A 21 30.02 18.76 -36.58
N GLY A 22 29.37 18.73 -35.42
CA GLY A 22 29.67 17.81 -34.33
C GLY A 22 28.87 16.52 -34.53
N ALA A 23 29.58 15.41 -34.63
CA ALA A 23 29.03 14.07 -34.73
C ALA A 23 28.01 13.78 -33.63
N SER A 24 26.89 13.15 -33.99
CA SER A 24 25.93 12.57 -33.05
C SER A 24 26.64 11.60 -32.12
N PRO A 25 26.44 11.65 -30.79
CA PRO A 25 26.88 10.57 -29.92
C PRO A 25 25.93 9.38 -30.16
N THR A 26 26.34 8.45 -31.02
CA THR A 26 25.75 7.10 -31.05
C THR A 26 26.23 6.37 -29.81
N GLY A 27 25.34 6.23 -28.84
CA GLY A 27 25.60 5.52 -27.59
C GLY A 27 24.56 5.87 -26.54
N ALA A 28 23.27 5.70 -26.86
CA ALA A 28 22.29 5.53 -25.80
C ALA A 28 22.71 4.28 -25.01
N ALA A 29 22.79 4.40 -23.68
CA ALA A 29 22.92 3.23 -22.83
C ALA A 29 21.79 2.26 -23.19
N ASP A 30 22.16 1.00 -23.40
CA ASP A 30 21.21 -0.05 -23.71
C ASP A 30 20.56 -0.49 -22.40
N ASP A 31 19.49 0.22 -22.01
CA ASP A 31 18.80 0.11 -20.72
C ASP A 31 18.00 -1.21 -20.56
N GLY A 32 18.22 -2.19 -21.43
CA GLY A 32 17.46 -3.44 -21.47
C GLY A 32 16.05 -3.26 -22.05
N PRO A 33 15.24 -4.33 -22.12
CA PRO A 33 13.87 -4.23 -22.62
C PRO A 33 12.99 -3.46 -21.64
N ALA A 34 12.01 -2.72 -22.15
CA ALA A 34 10.98 -2.09 -21.31
C ALA A 34 9.99 -3.12 -20.75
N ALA A 35 9.20 -2.73 -19.74
CA ALA A 35 8.13 -3.57 -19.20
C ALA A 35 7.05 -3.86 -20.26
N PRO A 36 6.53 -5.10 -20.33
CA PRO A 36 5.29 -5.40 -21.03
C PRO A 36 4.13 -4.61 -20.43
N THR A 37 3.13 -4.30 -21.26
CA THR A 37 1.98 -3.47 -20.84
C THR A 37 0.66 -4.21 -21.06
N ASN A 38 -0.43 -3.71 -20.47
CA ASN A 38 -1.78 -4.26 -20.65
C ASN A 38 -1.87 -5.77 -20.33
N LEU A 39 -1.15 -6.25 -19.32
CA LEU A 39 -1.31 -7.62 -18.84
C LEU A 39 -2.75 -7.79 -18.32
N ALA A 40 -3.46 -8.76 -18.87
CA ALA A 40 -4.81 -9.11 -18.47
C ALA A 40 -4.93 -10.63 -18.36
N GLY A 41 -5.80 -11.09 -17.45
CA GLY A 41 -6.07 -12.49 -17.25
C GLY A 41 -7.55 -12.82 -17.24
N THR A 42 -7.90 -13.98 -17.79
CA THR A 42 -9.27 -14.51 -17.80
C THR A 42 -9.30 -15.90 -17.18
N ALA A 43 -10.15 -16.08 -16.17
CA ALA A 43 -10.34 -17.37 -15.54
C ALA A 43 -11.28 -18.27 -16.35
N ALA A 44 -10.93 -19.53 -16.49
CA ALA A 44 -11.82 -20.61 -16.89
C ALA A 44 -11.73 -21.76 -15.85
N ALA A 45 -12.53 -22.80 -16.01
CA ALA A 45 -12.54 -23.93 -15.07
C ALA A 45 -11.16 -24.61 -15.02
N GLY A 46 -10.40 -24.35 -13.94
CA GLY A 46 -9.08 -24.95 -13.71
C GLY A 46 -7.93 -24.34 -14.51
N GLN A 47 -8.10 -23.17 -15.16
CA GLN A 47 -7.01 -22.46 -15.84
C GLN A 47 -7.17 -20.95 -15.80
N VAL A 48 -6.06 -20.23 -15.95
CA VAL A 48 -6.04 -18.79 -16.23
C VAL A 48 -5.34 -18.55 -17.57
N SER A 49 -6.00 -17.85 -18.48
CA SER A 49 -5.40 -17.39 -19.75
C SER A 49 -4.95 -15.94 -19.61
N LEU A 50 -3.67 -15.69 -19.82
CA LEU A 50 -3.03 -14.37 -19.76
C LEU A 50 -2.69 -13.87 -21.16
N THR A 51 -2.88 -12.57 -21.38
CA THR A 51 -2.41 -11.85 -22.57
C THR A 51 -1.82 -10.50 -22.18
N TRP A 52 -0.85 -10.02 -22.95
CA TRP A 52 -0.26 -8.69 -22.75
C TRP A 52 0.11 -8.04 -24.08
N SER A 53 0.48 -6.76 -24.03
CA SER A 53 1.09 -6.04 -25.14
C SER A 53 2.61 -6.13 -25.04
N ALA A 54 3.26 -6.35 -26.19
CA ALA A 54 4.72 -6.41 -26.29
C ALA A 54 5.38 -5.12 -25.78
N SER A 55 6.58 -5.25 -25.22
CA SER A 55 7.31 -4.13 -24.64
C SER A 55 7.68 -3.07 -25.69
N PRO A 56 7.45 -1.77 -25.42
CA PRO A 56 7.87 -0.70 -26.30
C PRO A 56 9.37 -0.42 -26.16
N GLY A 57 10.13 -0.61 -27.24
CA GLY A 57 11.57 -0.28 -27.31
C GLY A 57 12.50 -1.44 -26.91
N GLY A 58 13.47 -1.73 -27.79
CA GLY A 58 14.49 -2.77 -27.64
C GLY A 58 14.12 -4.14 -28.25
N PRO A 59 15.10 -4.98 -28.63
CA PRO A 59 14.85 -6.33 -29.13
C PRO A 59 14.47 -7.29 -27.99
N VAL A 60 13.20 -7.68 -27.92
CA VAL A 60 12.70 -8.69 -26.98
C VAL A 60 12.97 -10.09 -27.53
N ALA A 61 13.70 -10.92 -26.79
CA ALA A 61 13.95 -12.33 -27.09
C ALA A 61 12.86 -13.25 -26.51
N GLY A 62 12.18 -12.83 -25.45
CA GLY A 62 11.00 -13.52 -24.94
C GLY A 62 10.42 -12.90 -23.68
N TYR A 63 9.47 -13.59 -23.05
CA TYR A 63 8.74 -13.13 -21.88
C TYR A 63 8.75 -14.17 -20.76
N ASN A 64 8.91 -13.71 -19.52
CA ASN A 64 8.77 -14.54 -18.32
C ASN A 64 7.50 -14.17 -17.58
N VAL A 65 6.74 -15.18 -17.18
CA VAL A 65 5.49 -15.04 -16.44
C VAL A 65 5.76 -15.44 -14.99
N TYR A 66 5.37 -14.57 -14.06
CA TYR A 66 5.43 -14.84 -12.63
C TYR A 66 4.04 -14.80 -12.04
N ARG A 67 3.82 -15.63 -11.03
CA ARG A 67 2.63 -15.70 -10.18
C ARG A 67 3.02 -15.53 -8.72
N ASP A 68 2.12 -15.19 -7.80
CA ASP A 68 2.46 -15.07 -6.37
C ASP A 68 3.24 -16.26 -5.81
N SER A 69 2.94 -17.50 -6.25
CA SER A 69 3.67 -18.70 -5.82
C SER A 69 5.13 -18.78 -6.29
N THR A 70 5.51 -17.94 -7.25
CA THR A 70 6.88 -17.78 -7.75
C THR A 70 7.57 -16.54 -7.16
N MET A 71 6.86 -15.71 -6.39
CA MET A 71 7.41 -14.63 -5.55
C MET A 71 7.64 -15.21 -4.14
N SER A 72 8.89 -15.45 -3.74
CA SER A 72 9.14 -16.13 -2.46
C SER A 72 9.03 -15.17 -1.26
N GLY A 73 8.29 -15.57 -0.22
CA GLY A 73 8.33 -14.94 1.09
C GLY A 73 7.03 -15.08 1.88
N PRO A 74 7.05 -14.91 3.22
CA PRO A 74 5.85 -14.95 4.04
C PRO A 74 4.98 -13.71 3.82
N SER A 75 3.69 -13.90 3.54
CA SER A 75 2.68 -12.83 3.61
C SER A 75 2.33 -12.51 5.06
N ALA A 76 1.82 -11.31 5.30
CA ALA A 76 1.39 -10.86 6.62
C ALA A 76 0.13 -9.99 6.53
N VAL A 77 -0.52 -9.78 7.67
CA VAL A 77 -1.67 -8.88 7.79
C VAL A 77 -1.34 -7.81 8.81
N MET A 78 -1.61 -6.56 8.47
CA MET A 78 -1.73 -5.47 9.42
C MET A 78 -3.14 -4.90 9.38
N VAL A 79 -3.68 -4.53 10.54
CA VAL A 79 -5.03 -3.97 10.65
C VAL A 79 -5.06 -2.88 11.72
N GLY A 80 -5.69 -1.74 11.44
CA GLY A 80 -5.66 -0.65 12.40
C GLY A 80 -6.27 0.67 11.97
N ALA A 81 -6.16 1.64 12.87
CA ALA A 81 -6.67 3.00 12.76
C ALA A 81 -5.92 3.89 13.78
N GLY A 82 -6.08 5.21 13.66
CA GLY A 82 -5.73 6.18 14.69
C GLY A 82 -6.98 6.72 15.38
N ASP A 83 -6.77 7.58 16.38
CA ASP A 83 -7.84 8.37 16.98
C ASP A 83 -8.91 7.48 17.65
N ILE A 84 -8.41 6.64 18.58
CA ILE A 84 -9.06 5.42 19.00
C ILE A 84 -9.99 5.66 20.19
N ALA A 85 -9.48 5.60 21.42
CA ALA A 85 -10.31 5.35 22.59
C ALA A 85 -10.60 6.65 23.34
N GLY A 86 -11.87 7.01 23.44
CA GLY A 86 -12.33 8.05 24.35
C GLY A 86 -13.40 7.50 25.26
N CYS A 87 -13.28 7.68 26.57
CA CYS A 87 -14.19 7.11 27.56
C CYS A 87 -15.68 7.52 27.41
N GLY A 88 -15.99 8.52 26.58
CA GLY A 88 -17.35 8.95 26.27
C GLY A 88 -17.90 8.47 24.93
N SER A 89 -17.11 7.70 24.16
CA SER A 89 -17.51 7.12 22.87
C SER A 89 -17.82 5.63 23.03
N LEU A 90 -18.50 5.06 22.03
CA LEU A 90 -18.63 3.61 21.84
C LEU A 90 -17.94 3.13 20.56
N GLY A 91 -17.28 4.05 19.84
CA GLY A 91 -16.65 3.77 18.55
C GLY A 91 -15.46 2.84 18.69
N ASP A 92 -14.68 2.96 19.76
CA ASP A 92 -13.51 2.11 19.99
C ASP A 92 -13.90 0.68 20.38
N GLU A 93 -15.00 0.47 21.11
CA GLU A 93 -15.55 -0.87 21.29
C GLU A 93 -16.00 -1.47 19.95
N ALA A 94 -16.67 -0.68 19.11
CA ALA A 94 -17.15 -1.12 17.81
C ALA A 94 -16.02 -1.51 16.87
N THR A 95 -14.93 -0.73 16.81
CA THR A 95 -13.77 -1.05 15.98
C THR A 95 -12.92 -2.16 16.58
N ALA A 96 -12.83 -2.29 17.91
CA ALA A 96 -12.15 -3.42 18.55
C ALA A 96 -12.85 -4.77 18.23
N LEU A 97 -14.18 -4.79 18.05
CA LEU A 97 -14.88 -6.01 17.59
C LEU A 97 -14.45 -6.44 16.18
N LEU A 98 -14.06 -5.51 15.32
CA LEU A 98 -13.49 -5.84 14.00
C LEU A 98 -12.12 -6.49 14.16
N LEU A 99 -11.32 -5.99 15.10
CA LEU A 99 -10.00 -6.54 15.40
C LEU A 99 -10.10 -7.97 15.97
N ASP A 100 -11.13 -8.30 16.75
CA ASP A 100 -11.38 -9.67 17.25
C ASP A 100 -11.51 -10.69 16.10
N ALA A 101 -12.05 -10.27 14.96
CA ALA A 101 -12.28 -11.11 13.79
C ALA A 101 -11.08 -11.18 12.82
N VAL A 102 -10.04 -10.37 13.02
CA VAL A 102 -8.89 -10.25 12.11
C VAL A 102 -7.60 -10.61 12.83
N ALA A 103 -7.02 -11.76 12.47
CA ALA A 103 -5.67 -12.11 12.87
C ALA A 103 -4.63 -11.23 12.15
N GLY A 104 -3.46 -11.04 12.77
CA GLY A 104 -2.38 -10.19 12.24
C GLY A 104 -1.90 -9.15 13.24
N THR A 105 -0.99 -8.28 12.79
CA THR A 105 -0.46 -7.17 13.59
C THR A 105 -1.49 -6.05 13.68
N VAL A 106 -1.82 -5.60 14.90
CA VAL A 106 -2.63 -4.39 15.07
C VAL A 106 -1.70 -3.18 14.97
N VAL A 107 -2.06 -2.19 14.17
CA VAL A 107 -1.37 -0.90 14.17
C VAL A 107 -2.26 0.17 14.76
N ALA A 108 -1.71 0.95 15.67
CA ALA A 108 -2.41 2.09 16.24
C ALA A 108 -1.71 3.35 15.75
N LEU A 109 -2.42 4.23 15.04
CA LEU A 109 -1.81 5.31 14.25
C LEU A 109 -1.66 6.62 15.05
N GLY A 110 -1.48 6.52 16.38
CA GLY A 110 -1.41 7.66 17.30
C GLY A 110 -2.77 8.08 17.84
N ASP A 111 -2.74 8.88 18.91
CA ASP A 111 -3.90 9.26 19.72
C ASP A 111 -4.71 8.03 20.12
N ASN A 112 -4.03 7.19 20.90
CA ASN A 112 -4.51 5.88 21.31
C ASN A 112 -5.55 6.02 22.41
N ALA A 113 -5.27 6.85 23.42
CA ALA A 113 -6.13 7.03 24.59
C ALA A 113 -6.36 8.51 24.87
N TYR A 114 -7.60 8.97 24.69
CA TYR A 114 -8.01 10.34 24.95
C TYR A 114 -8.46 10.55 26.39
N GLU A 115 -8.34 11.76 26.94
CA GLU A 115 -7.97 13.00 26.23
C GLU A 115 -6.49 13.37 26.37
N ASP A 116 -5.74 12.80 27.32
CA ASP A 116 -4.39 13.29 27.63
C ASP A 116 -3.31 12.21 27.52
N GLY A 117 -3.67 11.06 26.94
CA GLY A 117 -2.83 9.86 26.92
C GLY A 117 -2.33 9.49 28.31
N SER A 118 -3.13 9.77 29.34
CA SER A 118 -2.74 9.55 30.72
C SER A 118 -2.81 8.07 31.07
N ALA A 119 -2.18 7.65 32.18
CA ALA A 119 -2.31 6.28 32.67
C ALA A 119 -3.79 5.92 32.96
N ALA A 120 -4.61 6.91 33.34
CA ALA A 120 -6.03 6.73 33.57
C ALA A 120 -6.80 6.55 32.25
N ASP A 121 -6.45 7.29 31.20
CA ASP A 121 -7.08 7.15 29.88
C ASP A 121 -6.77 5.78 29.28
N PHE A 122 -5.52 5.33 29.38
CA PHE A 122 -5.15 3.97 28.99
C PHE A 122 -5.90 2.92 29.80
N ALA A 123 -5.96 3.05 31.13
CA ALA A 123 -6.61 2.06 31.99
C ALA A 123 -8.14 1.99 31.82
N ASN A 124 -8.79 3.13 31.59
CA ASN A 124 -10.24 3.24 31.63
C ASN A 124 -10.91 3.31 30.25
N CYS A 125 -10.21 3.77 29.21
CA CYS A 125 -10.77 3.91 27.87
C CYS A 125 -10.15 2.89 26.90
N TYR A 126 -8.81 2.87 26.77
CA TYR A 126 -8.16 2.00 25.78
C TYR A 126 -8.10 0.53 26.20
N GLU A 127 -7.72 0.24 27.45
CA GLU A 127 -7.55 -1.13 27.96
C GLU A 127 -8.83 -1.98 27.80
N PRO A 128 -10.04 -1.48 28.15
CA PRO A 128 -11.28 -2.25 28.00
C PRO A 128 -11.66 -2.55 26.54
N SER A 129 -11.29 -1.70 25.59
CA SER A 129 -11.57 -1.87 24.16
C SER A 129 -10.35 -2.48 23.44
N TRP A 130 -9.50 -1.66 22.83
CA TRP A 130 -8.35 -2.09 22.02
C TRP A 130 -7.25 -2.79 22.82
N GLY A 131 -7.14 -2.56 24.12
CA GLY A 131 -6.10 -3.13 24.98
C GLY A 131 -6.07 -4.66 25.02
N ARG A 132 -7.20 -5.33 24.76
CA ARG A 132 -7.23 -6.79 24.60
C ARG A 132 -6.37 -7.31 23.43
N HIS A 133 -6.00 -6.44 22.49
CA HIS A 133 -5.10 -6.73 21.38
C HIS A 133 -3.65 -6.27 21.61
N LYS A 134 -3.33 -5.66 22.75
CA LYS A 134 -2.03 -5.07 23.07
C LYS A 134 -0.83 -5.97 22.74
N ALA A 135 -0.96 -7.28 22.99
CA ALA A 135 0.11 -8.26 22.72
C ALA A 135 0.54 -8.35 21.24
N ARG A 136 -0.31 -7.90 20.31
CA ARG A 136 -0.05 -7.85 18.87
C ARG A 136 -0.11 -6.43 18.30
N THR A 137 -0.11 -5.40 19.16
CA THR A 137 -0.18 -4.00 18.75
C THR A 137 1.22 -3.41 18.54
N ARG A 138 1.38 -2.67 17.44
CA ARG A 138 2.54 -1.82 17.13
C ARG A 138 2.06 -0.37 17.05
N PRO A 139 2.23 0.43 18.12
CA PRO A 139 1.65 1.76 18.20
C PRO A 139 2.59 2.83 17.64
N ALA A 140 2.03 3.84 16.97
CA ALA A 140 2.62 5.16 16.84
C ALA A 140 2.13 6.06 17.99
N VAL A 141 2.89 7.11 18.28
CA VAL A 141 2.53 8.13 19.26
C VAL A 141 1.90 9.33 18.56
N GLY A 142 0.78 9.82 19.07
CA GLY A 142 0.08 11.03 18.62
C GLY A 142 0.30 12.21 19.55
N ASN A 143 -0.40 13.31 19.31
CA ASN A 143 -0.23 14.53 20.10
C ASN A 143 -0.92 14.46 21.46
N HIS A 144 -2.03 13.74 21.57
CA HIS A 144 -2.72 13.58 22.85
C HIS A 144 -1.86 12.84 23.88
N GLU A 145 -1.01 11.90 23.44
CA GLU A 145 -0.04 11.26 24.33
C GLU A 145 0.94 12.24 25.00
N TYR A 146 1.27 13.35 24.34
CA TYR A 146 2.20 14.35 24.85
C TYR A 146 1.56 15.40 25.77
N HIS A 147 0.25 15.35 26.00
CA HIS A 147 -0.37 16.11 27.10
C HIS A 147 0.12 15.58 28.45
N SER A 148 0.50 14.30 28.50
CA SER A 148 1.27 13.72 29.60
C SER A 148 2.77 13.97 29.42
N PRO A 149 3.52 14.32 30.50
CA PRO A 149 4.95 14.62 30.41
C PRO A 149 5.74 13.50 29.70
N ASN A 150 6.43 13.88 28.61
CA ASN A 150 7.24 13.00 27.76
C ASN A 150 6.50 11.79 27.19
N ALA A 151 5.16 11.84 27.10
CA ALA A 151 4.34 10.68 26.76
C ALA A 151 4.63 9.44 27.62
N SER A 152 5.04 9.65 28.89
CA SER A 152 5.48 8.56 29.76
C SER A 152 4.43 7.45 29.90
N PRO A 153 3.12 7.73 30.09
CA PRO A 153 2.13 6.67 30.21
C PRO A 153 1.95 5.83 28.95
N TYR A 154 2.16 6.41 27.76
CA TYR A 154 2.17 5.66 26.49
C TYR A 154 3.33 4.66 26.44
N PHE A 155 4.53 5.10 26.80
CA PHE A 155 5.71 4.21 26.86
C PHE A 155 5.57 3.16 27.95
N ASP A 156 5.04 3.52 29.12
CA ASP A 156 4.78 2.57 30.22
C ASP A 156 3.73 1.53 29.83
N TYR A 157 2.68 1.96 29.13
CA TYR A 157 1.61 1.07 28.71
C TYR A 157 2.10 0.10 27.63
N PHE A 158 2.66 0.57 26.52
CA PHE A 158 3.05 -0.29 25.39
C PHE A 158 4.43 -0.95 25.56
N GLY A 159 5.26 -0.46 26.48
CA GLY A 159 6.61 -0.98 26.71
C GLY A 159 7.46 -0.97 25.44
N SER A 160 8.20 -2.06 25.21
CA SER A 160 9.08 -2.18 24.03
C SER A 160 8.37 -2.15 22.69
N ALA A 161 7.03 -2.31 22.65
CA ALA A 161 6.29 -2.20 21.41
C ALA A 161 6.29 -0.76 20.86
N ALA A 162 6.44 0.25 21.71
CA ALA A 162 6.49 1.68 21.36
C ALA A 162 7.90 2.17 20.95
N GLY A 163 8.85 1.26 20.78
CA GLY A 163 10.25 1.60 20.50
C GLY A 163 10.99 2.10 21.73
N GLU A 164 12.09 2.83 21.50
CA GLU A 164 12.89 3.40 22.58
C GLU A 164 12.14 4.53 23.27
N VAL A 165 12.12 4.49 24.61
CA VAL A 165 11.46 5.49 25.45
C VAL A 165 11.98 6.89 25.12
N GLY A 166 11.07 7.83 24.89
CA GLY A 166 11.39 9.22 24.55
C GLY A 166 11.69 9.47 23.06
N LYS A 167 11.77 8.43 22.23
CA LYS A 167 11.89 8.57 20.76
C LYS A 167 10.54 8.38 20.08
N GLY A 168 9.86 7.25 20.33
CA GLY A 168 8.57 6.94 19.70
C GLY A 168 8.66 6.69 18.19
N TYR A 169 9.84 6.36 17.68
CA TYR A 169 10.06 5.89 16.32
C TYR A 169 10.91 4.62 16.32
N TYR A 170 10.61 3.69 15.42
CA TYR A 170 11.24 2.38 15.34
C TYR A 170 10.85 1.71 14.00
N SER A 171 11.50 0.60 13.68
CA SER A 171 11.16 -0.22 12.52
C SER A 171 11.08 -1.70 12.88
N TYR A 172 10.42 -2.48 12.03
CA TYR A 172 10.36 -3.94 12.14
C TYR A 172 10.02 -4.59 10.81
N GLU A 173 10.34 -5.87 10.69
CA GLU A 173 9.95 -6.68 9.54
C GLU A 173 8.59 -7.36 9.78
N LEU A 174 7.74 -7.35 8.77
CA LEU A 174 6.44 -8.02 8.79
C LEU A 174 6.22 -8.77 7.47
N GLY A 175 6.51 -10.07 7.46
CA GLY A 175 6.53 -10.82 6.22
C GLY A 175 7.76 -10.44 5.39
N THR A 176 7.54 -10.01 4.15
CA THR A 176 8.58 -9.44 3.26
C THR A 176 8.62 -7.90 3.27
N TRP A 177 7.87 -7.28 4.17
CA TRP A 177 7.72 -5.84 4.26
C TRP A 177 8.55 -5.26 5.39
N HIS A 178 9.24 -4.18 5.09
CA HIS A 178 9.82 -3.31 6.09
C HIS A 178 8.75 -2.32 6.56
N VAL A 179 8.57 -2.26 7.87
CA VAL A 179 7.59 -1.37 8.49
C VAL A 179 8.31 -0.32 9.30
N VAL A 180 8.03 0.94 9.02
CA VAL A 180 8.61 2.09 9.70
C VAL A 180 7.55 2.84 10.49
N VAL A 181 7.83 3.12 11.75
CA VAL A 181 6.96 3.88 12.64
C VAL A 181 7.66 5.17 13.04
N LEU A 182 7.03 6.31 12.78
CA LEU A 182 7.63 7.63 13.03
C LEU A 182 6.85 8.41 14.09
N ASN A 183 7.58 9.26 14.80
CA ASN A 183 7.03 10.25 15.71
C ASN A 183 6.86 11.58 14.97
N SER A 184 5.61 11.95 14.70
CA SER A 184 5.25 13.19 14.00
C SER A 184 4.99 14.39 14.92
N ASN A 185 5.29 14.28 16.21
CA ASN A 185 5.19 15.41 17.15
C ASN A 185 6.42 16.31 17.01
N CYS A 186 6.53 17.01 15.88
CA CYS A 186 7.75 17.65 15.41
C CYS A 186 8.30 18.77 16.32
N TRP A 187 7.50 19.25 17.27
CA TRP A 187 7.90 20.19 18.31
C TRP A 187 8.56 19.54 19.54
N ILE A 188 8.40 18.22 19.73
CA ILE A 188 9.07 17.43 20.77
C ILE A 188 10.26 16.67 20.19
N VAL A 189 10.00 15.91 19.12
CA VAL A 189 11.02 15.12 18.42
C VAL A 189 11.10 15.68 17.00
N SER A 190 12.20 16.36 16.69
CA SER A 190 12.33 17.07 15.41
C SER A 190 12.13 16.13 14.21
N CYS A 191 11.31 16.58 13.26
CA CYS A 191 11.08 15.95 11.95
C CYS A 191 11.87 16.60 10.82
N ALA A 192 12.64 17.66 11.13
CA ALA A 192 13.33 18.44 10.11
C ALA A 192 14.35 17.59 9.34
N ALA A 193 14.64 17.98 8.09
CA ALA A 193 15.75 17.39 7.33
C ALA A 193 17.06 17.55 8.12
N GLY A 194 17.80 16.46 8.28
CA GLY A 194 19.00 16.42 9.12
C GLY A 194 18.72 16.33 10.63
N SER A 195 17.48 16.13 11.07
CA SER A 195 17.18 15.75 12.46
C SER A 195 17.68 14.34 12.77
N ALA A 196 17.83 13.99 14.05
CA ALA A 196 18.24 12.64 14.44
C ALA A 196 17.25 11.56 13.94
N GLN A 197 15.95 11.85 13.98
CA GLN A 197 14.91 10.94 13.50
C GLN A 197 14.94 10.79 11.97
N GLU A 198 15.09 11.89 11.23
CA GLU A 198 15.14 11.83 9.76
C GLU A 198 16.43 11.18 9.23
N GLN A 199 17.58 11.43 9.88
CA GLN A 199 18.82 10.72 9.57
C GLN A 199 18.72 9.22 9.89
N TRP A 200 18.07 8.86 11.01
CA TRP A 200 17.79 7.47 11.35
C TRP A 200 16.90 6.81 10.30
N LEU A 201 15.80 7.45 9.90
CA LEU A 201 14.88 6.97 8.87
C LEU A 201 15.63 6.64 7.58
N ARG A 202 16.46 7.57 7.09
CA ARG A 202 17.25 7.33 5.87
C ARG A 202 18.22 6.17 6.00
N ALA A 203 18.89 6.05 7.15
CA ALA A 203 19.82 4.96 7.41
C ALA A 203 19.10 3.60 7.53
N ASP A 204 17.94 3.57 8.16
CA ASP A 204 17.08 2.40 8.33
C ASP A 204 16.57 1.89 6.97
N LEU A 205 16.00 2.79 6.16
CA LEU A 205 15.56 2.50 4.79
C LEU A 205 16.71 1.98 3.91
N ALA A 206 17.89 2.60 3.99
CA ALA A 206 19.06 2.18 3.21
C ALA A 206 19.64 0.83 3.67
N ALA A 207 19.41 0.43 4.92
CA ALA A 207 19.88 -0.84 5.47
C ALA A 207 18.89 -1.99 5.27
N SER A 208 17.62 -1.67 5.00
CA SER A 208 16.56 -2.67 4.85
C SER A 208 16.72 -3.46 3.54
N PRO A 209 16.72 -4.81 3.59
CA PRO A 209 16.69 -5.65 2.39
C PRO A 209 15.26 -5.96 1.91
N ALA A 210 14.23 -5.40 2.56
CA ALA A 210 12.85 -5.72 2.26
C ALA A 210 12.43 -5.24 0.86
N GLN A 211 11.47 -5.95 0.28
CA GLN A 211 11.00 -5.67 -1.09
C GLN A 211 9.99 -4.53 -1.14
N CYS A 212 9.34 -4.27 -0.01
CA CYS A 212 8.25 -3.33 0.12
C CYS A 212 8.40 -2.59 1.44
N THR A 213 8.02 -1.32 1.44
CA THR A 213 8.03 -0.48 2.63
C THR A 213 6.68 0.13 2.88
N VAL A 214 6.18 -0.05 4.10
CA VAL A 214 5.05 0.71 4.64
C VAL A 214 5.54 1.54 5.82
N ALA A 215 5.17 2.81 5.84
CA ALA A 215 5.46 3.70 6.96
C ALA A 215 4.16 4.21 7.59
N TYR A 216 4.18 4.46 8.90
CA TYR A 216 3.04 5.09 9.55
C TYR A 216 3.42 5.97 10.73
N TRP A 217 2.60 7.00 10.94
CA TRP A 217 2.73 7.98 12.02
C TRP A 217 1.41 8.75 12.17
N HIS A 218 1.30 9.61 13.18
CA HIS A 218 0.05 10.30 13.48
C HIS A 218 -0.39 11.39 12.47
N HIS A 219 0.32 12.52 12.39
CA HIS A 219 -0.11 13.70 11.61
C HIS A 219 0.09 13.53 10.08
N PRO A 220 -0.96 13.60 9.26
CA PRO A 220 -0.85 13.32 7.82
C PRO A 220 -0.15 14.42 7.02
N ARG A 221 0.72 14.04 6.08
CA ARG A 221 1.33 15.01 5.14
C ARG A 221 0.30 15.62 4.19
N PHE A 222 -0.70 14.83 3.79
CA PHE A 222 -1.81 15.25 2.95
C PHE A 222 -3.14 14.83 3.59
N SER A 223 -4.06 15.77 3.71
CA SER A 223 -5.41 15.52 4.24
C SER A 223 -6.36 16.62 3.81
N SER A 224 -7.57 16.22 3.44
CA SER A 224 -8.71 17.09 3.17
C SER A 224 -9.57 17.32 4.41
N GLY A 225 -9.16 16.90 5.60
CA GLY A 225 -9.85 17.19 6.85
C GLY A 225 -10.05 18.69 7.08
N ALA A 226 -11.24 19.08 7.54
CA ALA A 226 -11.56 20.47 7.81
C ALA A 226 -10.98 20.98 9.14
N GLU A 227 -10.70 20.07 10.07
CA GLU A 227 -10.28 20.40 11.44
C GLU A 227 -8.76 20.62 11.51
N HIS A 228 -7.96 19.65 11.03
CA HIS A 228 -6.50 19.72 11.09
C HIS A 228 -5.88 19.84 9.70
N GLY A 229 -6.24 18.92 8.79
CA GLY A 229 -5.74 18.91 7.42
C GLY A 229 -4.27 18.51 7.32
N SER A 230 -3.59 19.05 6.30
CA SER A 230 -2.22 18.65 5.95
C SER A 230 -1.17 19.26 6.88
N ASP A 231 -0.23 18.45 7.36
CA ASP A 231 0.93 18.90 8.12
C ASP A 231 2.20 18.91 7.26
N ALA A 232 2.74 20.10 6.99
CA ALA A 232 3.96 20.27 6.21
C ALA A 232 5.25 19.97 7.01
N SER A 233 5.17 19.85 8.33
CA SER A 233 6.34 19.60 9.19
C SER A 233 6.93 18.19 9.00
N VAL A 234 6.12 17.25 8.50
CA VAL A 234 6.53 15.87 8.17
C VAL A 234 7.01 15.69 6.71
N ASP A 235 7.11 16.78 5.94
CA ASP A 235 7.60 16.75 4.55
C ASP A 235 8.97 16.07 4.37
N PRO A 236 9.95 16.22 5.30
CA PRO A 236 11.22 15.49 5.22
C PRO A 236 11.07 13.97 5.32
N PHE A 237 10.10 13.47 6.09
CA PHE A 237 9.81 12.03 6.15
C PHE A 237 9.28 11.53 4.81
N TRP A 238 8.31 12.24 4.24
CA TRP A 238 7.76 11.90 2.92
C TRP A 238 8.82 11.92 1.83
N THR A 239 9.72 12.90 1.88
CA THR A 239 10.85 13.01 0.94
C THR A 239 11.80 11.81 1.08
N ALA A 240 12.22 11.48 2.30
CA ALA A 240 13.10 10.33 2.55
C ALA A 240 12.46 9.00 2.10
N LEU A 241 11.17 8.81 2.39
CA LEU A 241 10.41 7.63 1.98
C LEU A 241 10.27 7.53 0.45
N TYR A 242 9.98 8.64 -0.23
CA TYR A 242 9.84 8.66 -1.69
C TYR A 242 11.19 8.41 -2.39
N GLU A 243 12.29 8.96 -1.86
CA GLU A 243 13.65 8.70 -2.36
C GLU A 243 14.09 7.25 -2.16
N ALA A 244 13.52 6.56 -1.16
CA ALA A 244 13.70 5.14 -0.89
C ALA A 244 12.61 4.25 -1.51
N ASN A 245 11.80 4.78 -2.44
CA ASN A 245 10.73 4.06 -3.14
C ASN A 245 9.70 3.37 -2.22
N ALA A 246 9.40 3.94 -1.04
CA ALA A 246 8.36 3.40 -0.16
C ALA A 246 6.98 3.35 -0.84
N ASP A 247 6.12 2.43 -0.42
CA ASP A 247 4.91 2.08 -1.15
C ASP A 247 3.66 2.68 -0.53
N VAL A 248 3.56 2.61 0.81
CA VAL A 248 2.35 2.95 1.56
C VAL A 248 2.67 3.82 2.77
N VAL A 249 1.85 4.85 3.00
CA VAL A 249 1.83 5.63 4.24
C VAL A 249 0.45 5.57 4.89
N LEU A 250 0.42 5.33 6.21
CA LEU A 250 -0.79 5.36 7.02
C LEU A 250 -0.73 6.47 8.08
N ASN A 251 -1.83 7.20 8.25
CA ASN A 251 -1.96 8.27 9.23
C ASN A 251 -3.30 8.26 9.99
N GLY A 252 -3.37 9.01 11.09
CA GLY A 252 -4.61 9.31 11.83
C GLY A 252 -4.85 10.82 11.86
N HIS A 253 -5.06 11.38 13.06
CA HIS A 253 -5.14 12.80 13.44
C HIS A 253 -6.38 13.54 12.91
N ASP A 254 -6.58 13.55 11.60
CA ASP A 254 -7.87 13.96 11.06
C ASP A 254 -8.85 12.79 11.20
N HIS A 255 -9.92 13.02 11.97
CA HIS A 255 -10.92 11.98 12.26
C HIS A 255 -11.83 11.69 11.07
N ILE A 256 -11.25 11.27 9.95
CA ILE A 256 -11.87 10.90 8.69
C ILE A 256 -11.16 9.66 8.14
N TYR A 257 -11.84 8.97 7.23
CA TYR A 257 -11.17 8.10 6.28
C TYR A 257 -10.89 8.87 5.00
N GLU A 258 -9.66 8.83 4.52
CA GLU A 258 -9.29 9.38 3.22
C GLU A 258 -8.20 8.52 2.56
N ARG A 259 -8.35 8.27 1.27
CA ARG A 259 -7.37 7.54 0.46
C ARG A 259 -6.91 8.40 -0.70
N PHE A 260 -5.59 8.53 -0.83
CA PHE A 260 -4.94 9.22 -1.94
C PHE A 260 -4.39 8.21 -2.94
N GLY A 261 -4.32 8.61 -4.21
CA GLY A 261 -3.55 7.90 -5.21
C GLY A 261 -2.03 7.98 -4.93
N PRO A 262 -1.21 7.18 -5.65
CA PRO A 262 0.25 7.32 -5.65
C PRO A 262 0.69 8.75 -5.93
N GLN A 263 1.48 9.36 -5.04
CA GLN A 263 1.92 10.74 -5.20
C GLN A 263 3.35 11.04 -4.72
N THR A 264 3.91 12.08 -5.34
CA THR A 264 5.19 12.70 -4.98
C THR A 264 5.08 13.52 -3.68
N PRO A 265 6.20 13.94 -3.07
CA PRO A 265 6.20 14.90 -1.96
C PRO A 265 5.49 16.23 -2.26
N ALA A 266 5.32 16.56 -3.55
CA ALA A 266 4.62 17.77 -4.00
C ALA A 266 3.11 17.54 -4.27
N ALA A 267 2.53 16.42 -3.82
CA ALA A 267 1.14 16.01 -4.08
C ALA A 267 0.79 15.74 -5.56
N ALA A 268 1.77 15.79 -6.47
CA ALA A 268 1.55 15.43 -7.86
C ALA A 268 1.40 13.90 -7.99
N ALA A 269 0.40 13.45 -8.76
CA ALA A 269 0.20 12.04 -9.05
C ALA A 269 1.43 11.43 -9.74
N ASP A 270 1.90 10.31 -9.20
CA ASP A 270 3.02 9.55 -9.75
C ASP A 270 2.67 8.05 -9.68
N PRO A 271 2.09 7.48 -10.74
CA PRO A 271 1.65 6.08 -10.73
C PRO A 271 2.81 5.08 -10.76
N ILE A 272 4.07 5.52 -10.90
CA ILE A 272 5.23 4.64 -11.02
C ILE A 272 5.99 4.54 -9.69
N ARG A 273 6.18 5.67 -8.98
CA ARG A 273 6.96 5.71 -7.73
C ARG A 273 6.27 6.45 -6.59
N GLY A 274 5.05 6.95 -6.81
CA GLY A 274 4.32 7.73 -5.84
C GLY A 274 3.85 6.88 -4.67
N ILE A 275 3.98 7.40 -3.45
CA ILE A 275 3.52 6.69 -2.27
C ILE A 275 1.99 6.76 -2.20
N ARG A 276 1.31 5.64 -1.95
CA ARG A 276 -0.13 5.63 -1.66
C ARG A 276 -0.37 5.98 -0.19
N GLN A 277 -1.27 6.93 0.07
CA GLN A 277 -1.60 7.34 1.45
C GLN A 277 -3.01 6.90 1.87
N PHE A 278 -3.14 6.55 3.15
CA PHE A 278 -4.42 6.40 3.83
C PHE A 278 -4.43 7.20 5.13
N ASN A 279 -5.41 8.08 5.28
CA ASN A 279 -5.79 8.64 6.58
C ASN A 279 -6.90 7.76 7.13
N VAL A 280 -6.68 7.21 8.32
CA VAL A 280 -7.55 6.24 8.97
C VAL A 280 -7.79 6.70 10.41
N GLY A 281 -8.19 7.96 10.59
CA GLY A 281 -8.57 8.52 11.89
C GLY A 281 -9.98 8.10 12.31
N THR A 282 -10.31 6.84 12.09
CA THR A 282 -11.66 6.29 12.25
C THR A 282 -11.76 5.34 13.43
N GLY A 283 -10.79 5.41 14.36
CA GLY A 283 -10.60 4.44 15.43
C GLY A 283 -11.72 4.41 16.46
N GLY A 284 -12.32 5.55 16.79
CA GLY A 284 -13.49 5.55 17.67
C GLY A 284 -13.78 6.85 18.40
N LYS A 285 -12.85 7.82 18.45
CA LYS A 285 -13.00 8.99 19.31
C LYS A 285 -14.16 9.90 18.91
N SER A 286 -14.19 10.29 17.64
CA SER A 286 -15.23 11.13 17.01
C SER A 286 -15.02 11.13 15.49
N GLN A 287 -15.81 11.90 14.75
CA GLN A 287 -15.56 12.16 13.33
C GLN A 287 -15.53 13.66 13.02
N TYR A 288 -14.73 14.04 12.02
CA TYR A 288 -14.64 15.39 11.47
C TYR A 288 -15.25 15.48 10.07
N ASN A 289 -15.38 16.71 9.57
CA ASN A 289 -15.85 16.96 8.21
C ASN A 289 -14.68 17.06 7.22
N VAL A 290 -14.97 16.85 5.95
CA VAL A 290 -14.04 17.19 4.85
C VAL A 290 -14.14 18.68 4.53
N GLY A 291 -13.00 19.33 4.43
CA GLY A 291 -12.82 20.71 3.98
C GLY A 291 -12.49 20.77 2.49
N VAL A 292 -11.43 21.52 2.15
CA VAL A 292 -10.96 21.61 0.76
C VAL A 292 -10.32 20.30 0.35
N ILE A 293 -10.92 19.64 -0.65
CA ILE A 293 -10.40 18.40 -1.22
C ILE A 293 -9.02 18.66 -1.82
N LYS A 294 -8.03 17.91 -1.33
CA LYS A 294 -6.66 17.94 -1.83
C LYS A 294 -6.55 17.20 -3.15
N ASP A 295 -5.57 17.63 -3.95
CA ASP A 295 -5.25 16.96 -5.20
C ASP A 295 -4.94 15.48 -4.96
N ASN A 296 -5.28 14.65 -5.95
CA ASN A 296 -5.08 13.20 -5.92
C ASN A 296 -5.80 12.43 -4.79
N SER A 297 -6.70 13.08 -4.05
CA SER A 297 -7.61 12.41 -3.11
C SER A 297 -8.66 11.62 -3.89
N GLU A 298 -8.74 10.31 -3.67
CA GLU A 298 -9.59 9.38 -4.42
C GLU A 298 -10.91 9.08 -3.68
N VAL A 299 -10.84 8.74 -2.40
CA VAL A 299 -11.99 8.34 -1.56
C VAL A 299 -11.95 9.05 -0.22
N ARG A 300 -13.12 9.47 0.29
CA ARG A 300 -13.30 10.16 1.57
C ARG A 300 -14.57 9.65 2.26
N GLU A 301 -14.52 9.43 3.57
CA GLU A 301 -15.66 9.08 4.42
C GLU A 301 -15.51 9.73 5.81
N THR A 302 -16.61 10.18 6.40
CA THR A 302 -16.62 11.06 7.59
C THR A 302 -17.67 10.68 8.64
N ARG A 303 -18.35 9.54 8.49
CA ARG A 303 -19.47 9.13 9.35
C ARG A 303 -19.37 7.71 9.86
N THR A 304 -18.33 6.99 9.44
CA THR A 304 -18.17 5.57 9.74
C THR A 304 -16.91 5.37 10.56
N PHE A 305 -17.04 4.76 11.73
CA PHE A 305 -15.88 4.18 12.40
C PHE A 305 -15.48 2.86 11.73
N GLY A 306 -14.19 2.57 11.75
CA GLY A 306 -13.67 1.39 11.10
C GLY A 306 -12.16 1.30 11.17
N VAL A 307 -11.64 0.19 10.64
CA VAL A 307 -10.20 -0.10 10.59
C VAL A 307 -9.78 -0.43 9.17
N LEU A 308 -8.58 -0.02 8.78
CA LEU A 308 -7.98 -0.43 7.52
C LEU A 308 -7.24 -1.76 7.75
N ARG A 309 -7.58 -2.78 6.97
CA ARG A 309 -6.79 -4.00 6.82
C ARG A 309 -5.90 -3.87 5.59
N LEU A 310 -4.62 -4.18 5.75
CA LEU A 310 -3.70 -4.44 4.65
C LEU A 310 -3.25 -5.90 4.70
N ASP A 311 -3.43 -6.60 3.59
CA ASP A 311 -2.83 -7.89 3.33
C ASP A 311 -1.51 -7.66 2.58
N LEU A 312 -0.41 -7.80 3.30
CA LEU A 312 0.95 -7.56 2.83
C LEU A 312 1.51 -8.83 2.18
N ARG A 313 1.65 -8.81 0.86
CA ARG A 313 2.18 -9.93 0.05
C ARG A 313 3.61 -9.61 -0.43
N PRO A 314 4.40 -10.61 -0.85
CA PRO A 314 5.66 -10.34 -1.55
C PRO A 314 5.44 -9.49 -2.81
N GLY A 315 5.97 -8.26 -2.80
CA GLY A 315 5.89 -7.33 -3.95
C GLY A 315 4.52 -6.67 -4.19
N ALA A 316 3.53 -6.88 -3.33
CA ALA A 316 2.19 -6.31 -3.49
C ALA A 316 1.43 -6.20 -2.16
N PHE A 317 0.35 -5.42 -2.16
CA PHE A 317 -0.56 -5.33 -1.03
C PHE A 317 -2.00 -5.20 -1.50
N ASP A 318 -2.92 -5.72 -0.70
CA ASP A 318 -4.35 -5.46 -0.84
C ASP A 318 -4.83 -4.67 0.36
N TRP A 319 -5.79 -3.77 0.17
CA TRP A 319 -6.40 -3.05 1.26
C TRP A 319 -7.91 -3.26 1.29
N ARG A 320 -8.45 -3.20 2.51
CA ARG A 320 -9.88 -3.17 2.74
C ARG A 320 -10.20 -2.35 3.98
N PHE A 321 -11.07 -1.37 3.84
CA PHE A 321 -11.69 -0.70 4.96
C PHE A 321 -12.79 -1.61 5.53
N LEU A 322 -12.68 -1.92 6.82
CA LEU A 322 -13.64 -2.69 7.58
C LEU A 322 -14.45 -1.72 8.44
N SER A 323 -15.71 -1.57 8.10
CA SER A 323 -16.63 -0.67 8.79
C SER A 323 -17.24 -1.33 10.03
N GLU A 324 -17.56 -0.51 11.03
CA GLU A 324 -18.33 -0.94 12.19
C GLU A 324 -19.69 -1.54 11.81
N ALA A 325 -20.26 -2.35 12.70
CA ALA A 325 -21.52 -3.04 12.46
C ALA A 325 -22.66 -2.04 12.17
N GLY A 326 -23.40 -2.27 11.08
CA GLY A 326 -24.52 -1.42 10.67
C GLY A 326 -24.15 -0.31 9.67
N SER A 327 -22.85 -0.02 9.47
CA SER A 327 -22.42 0.83 8.36
C SER A 327 -22.29 0.05 7.06
N THR A 328 -22.45 0.74 5.93
CA THR A 328 -22.38 0.20 4.57
C THR A 328 -21.17 0.68 3.79
N PHE A 329 -20.41 1.64 4.32
CA PHE A 329 -19.22 2.13 3.64
C PHE A 329 -18.21 0.99 3.46
N THR A 330 -17.55 0.96 2.31
CA THR A 330 -16.47 0.03 1.99
C THR A 330 -15.54 0.71 1.01
N ASP A 331 -14.25 0.47 1.19
CA ASP A 331 -13.23 0.80 0.20
C ASP A 331 -12.24 -0.37 0.17
N ASN A 332 -11.84 -0.78 -1.03
CA ASN A 332 -10.91 -1.87 -1.23
C ASN A 332 -10.17 -1.72 -2.55
N GLY A 333 -9.01 -2.36 -2.63
CA GLY A 333 -8.21 -2.40 -3.85
C GLY A 333 -6.88 -3.09 -3.61
N SER A 334 -5.98 -2.97 -4.59
CA SER A 334 -4.66 -3.58 -4.56
C SER A 334 -3.61 -2.65 -5.16
N GLY A 335 -2.35 -2.83 -4.76
CA GLY A 335 -1.19 -2.12 -5.26
C GLY A 335 0.03 -3.04 -5.34
N ALA A 336 0.98 -2.68 -6.22
CA ALA A 336 2.28 -3.33 -6.31
C ALA A 336 3.35 -2.45 -5.65
N CYS A 337 4.42 -3.06 -5.14
CA CYS A 337 5.54 -2.31 -4.58
C CYS A 337 6.44 -1.75 -5.69
N HIS A 338 6.99 -0.55 -5.49
CA HIS A 338 7.84 0.13 -6.47
C HIS A 338 9.15 -0.62 -6.74
N ASP A 339 9.74 -1.20 -5.69
CA ASP A 339 11.01 -1.94 -5.74
C ASP A 339 10.83 -3.45 -6.00
N ALA A 340 9.69 -3.85 -6.58
CA ALA A 340 9.58 -5.15 -7.26
C ALA A 340 10.54 -5.28 -8.48
N ASN A 341 11.29 -4.20 -8.77
CA ASN A 341 12.29 -4.04 -9.82
C ASN A 341 13.61 -4.81 -9.58
N GLY A 342 13.52 -6.14 -9.53
CA GLY A 342 14.64 -7.03 -9.90
C GLY A 342 15.35 -7.77 -8.77
N SER A 343 14.99 -7.54 -7.50
CA SER A 343 15.46 -8.33 -6.35
C SER A 343 14.38 -9.27 -5.79
N VAL A 344 13.30 -9.52 -6.55
CA VAL A 344 12.45 -10.65 -6.25
C VAL A 344 13.32 -11.91 -6.41
N ALA A 345 13.57 -12.62 -5.32
CA ALA A 345 13.97 -14.01 -5.39
C ALA A 345 12.81 -14.78 -6.04
N ARG A 346 12.82 -14.80 -7.38
CA ARG A 346 11.91 -15.59 -8.19
C ARG A 346 12.44 -17.00 -8.14
N THR A 347 11.63 -17.99 -7.77
CA THR A 347 12.04 -19.41 -7.84
C THR A 347 12.17 -19.93 -9.28
N GLY A 348 12.18 -19.03 -10.26
CA GLY A 348 12.04 -19.27 -11.69
C GLY A 348 10.68 -18.79 -12.22
N PRO A 349 10.59 -18.47 -13.52
CA PRO A 349 9.34 -18.11 -14.15
C PRO A 349 8.41 -19.34 -14.25
N LEU A 350 7.11 -19.12 -14.15
CA LEU A 350 6.09 -20.16 -14.20
C LEU A 350 6.13 -20.95 -15.53
N ASN A 351 6.51 -20.29 -16.61
CA ASN A 351 6.69 -20.87 -17.95
C ASN A 351 8.04 -21.60 -18.14
N GLY A 352 8.96 -21.56 -17.16
CA GLY A 352 10.27 -22.22 -17.21
C GLY A 352 11.26 -21.57 -18.19
N THR A 353 10.92 -21.47 -19.47
CA THR A 353 11.71 -20.81 -20.54
C THR A 353 10.96 -19.63 -21.15
N PRO A 354 11.63 -18.53 -21.51
CA PRO A 354 10.98 -17.34 -22.06
C PRO A 354 10.05 -17.64 -23.25
N LEU A 355 8.84 -17.10 -23.20
CA LEU A 355 7.82 -17.23 -24.25
C LEU A 355 8.13 -16.28 -25.39
N THR A 356 7.91 -16.71 -26.64
CA THR A 356 8.09 -15.86 -27.83
C THR A 356 6.80 -15.14 -28.24
N THR A 357 5.67 -15.51 -27.65
CA THR A 357 4.35 -14.91 -27.90
C THR A 357 3.83 -14.22 -26.63
N PRO A 358 2.99 -13.17 -26.75
CA PRO A 358 2.51 -12.40 -25.62
C PRO A 358 1.27 -13.01 -24.97
N GLU A 359 1.28 -14.33 -24.79
CA GLU A 359 0.17 -15.12 -24.24
C GLU A 359 0.69 -16.30 -23.41
N TYR A 360 -0.04 -16.66 -22.35
CA TYR A 360 0.30 -17.80 -21.50
C TYR A 360 -0.95 -18.42 -20.88
N ILE A 361 -0.97 -19.74 -20.73
CA ILE A 361 -2.03 -20.45 -20.01
C ILE A 361 -1.44 -21.07 -18.74
N ASP A 362 -1.88 -20.60 -17.58
CA ASP A 362 -1.60 -21.24 -16.30
C ASP A 362 -2.67 -22.31 -16.01
N ALA A 363 -2.30 -23.57 -16.21
CA ALA A 363 -3.14 -24.74 -15.90
C ALA A 363 -2.88 -25.31 -14.49
N SER A 364 -2.05 -24.65 -13.67
CA SER A 364 -1.68 -25.09 -12.32
C SER A 364 -2.52 -24.41 -11.22
N VAL A 365 -3.61 -23.75 -11.61
CA VAL A 365 -4.46 -22.97 -10.71
C VAL A 365 -5.52 -23.81 -10.01
N VAL A 366 -5.89 -23.40 -8.80
CA VAL A 366 -6.88 -24.06 -7.96
C VAL A 366 -8.20 -23.28 -8.00
N PRO A 367 -9.35 -23.94 -8.23
CA PRO A 367 -10.65 -23.28 -8.18
C PRO A 367 -10.92 -22.60 -6.83
N GLY A 368 -11.53 -21.42 -6.87
CA GLY A 368 -11.81 -20.60 -5.69
C GLY A 368 -10.61 -19.84 -5.15
N THR A 369 -9.46 -19.87 -5.85
CA THR A 369 -8.24 -19.16 -5.47
C THR A 369 -8.04 -17.93 -6.34
N GLU A 370 -7.63 -16.83 -5.72
CA GLU A 370 -7.16 -15.63 -6.42
C GLU A 370 -5.67 -15.72 -6.67
N TYR A 371 -5.27 -15.35 -7.88
CA TYR A 371 -3.88 -15.33 -8.32
C TYR A 371 -3.55 -13.97 -8.91
N HIS A 372 -2.33 -13.53 -8.69
CA HIS A 372 -1.80 -12.31 -9.25
C HIS A 372 -0.58 -12.65 -10.12
N TYR A 373 -0.55 -12.02 -11.30
CA TYR A 373 0.47 -12.26 -12.31
C TYR A 373 1.19 -10.99 -12.69
N VAL A 374 2.47 -11.13 -13.00
CA VAL A 374 3.26 -10.11 -13.70
C VAL A 374 4.04 -10.77 -14.83
N VAL A 375 4.35 -9.98 -15.86
CA VAL A 375 5.18 -10.45 -16.98
C VAL A 375 6.34 -9.49 -17.17
N THR A 376 7.53 -10.03 -17.39
CA THR A 376 8.73 -9.29 -17.78
C THR A 376 9.13 -9.67 -19.20
N ALA A 377 9.86 -8.78 -19.87
CA ALA A 377 10.52 -9.08 -21.14
C ALA A 377 12.00 -9.40 -20.89
N VAL A 378 12.56 -10.27 -21.72
CA VAL A 378 13.97 -10.65 -21.70
C VAL A 378 14.57 -10.39 -23.07
N ASP A 379 15.77 -9.81 -23.13
CA ASP A 379 16.49 -9.61 -24.39
C ASP A 379 17.46 -10.75 -24.73
N SER A 380 18.15 -10.64 -25.86
CA SER A 380 19.12 -11.66 -26.30
C SER A 380 20.38 -11.73 -25.44
N ALA A 381 20.63 -10.72 -24.59
CA ALA A 381 21.71 -10.70 -23.61
C ALA A 381 21.29 -11.32 -22.26
N GLY A 382 20.01 -11.70 -22.11
CA GLY A 382 19.47 -12.27 -20.88
C GLY A 382 19.10 -11.21 -19.82
N ARG A 383 19.07 -9.92 -20.17
CA ARG A 383 18.60 -8.87 -19.26
C ARG A 383 17.08 -8.88 -19.23
N GLU A 384 16.52 -8.81 -18.03
CA GLU A 384 15.09 -8.85 -17.78
C GLU A 384 14.57 -7.46 -17.42
N SER A 385 13.42 -7.08 -17.99
CA SER A 385 12.78 -5.78 -17.75
C SER A 385 12.16 -5.69 -16.35
N PRO A 386 11.80 -4.48 -15.90
CA PRO A 386 10.74 -4.29 -14.91
C PRO A 386 9.49 -5.13 -15.23
N PRO A 387 8.75 -5.63 -14.21
CA PRO A 387 7.49 -6.32 -14.41
C PRO A 387 6.42 -5.38 -14.99
N SER A 388 5.47 -5.97 -15.73
CA SER A 388 4.23 -5.31 -16.11
C SER A 388 3.43 -4.89 -14.87
N ALA A 389 2.39 -4.06 -15.08
CA ALA A 389 1.33 -3.90 -14.10
C ALA A 389 0.74 -5.27 -13.69
N LEU A 390 0.30 -5.37 -12.44
CA LEU A 390 -0.27 -6.59 -11.86
C LEU A 390 -1.60 -6.95 -12.53
N ALA A 391 -1.77 -8.20 -12.90
CA ALA A 391 -3.08 -8.75 -13.28
C ALA A 391 -3.60 -9.68 -12.18
N THR A 392 -4.73 -9.33 -11.57
CA THR A 392 -5.43 -10.15 -10.57
C THR A 392 -6.51 -10.97 -11.25
N VAL A 393 -6.54 -12.28 -10.96
CA VAL A 393 -7.50 -13.23 -11.53
C VAL A 393 -8.01 -14.17 -10.46
N THR A 394 -9.32 -14.14 -10.19
CA THR A 394 -9.99 -15.10 -9.33
C THR A 394 -10.49 -16.30 -10.16
N VAL A 395 -10.00 -17.51 -9.86
CA VAL A 395 -10.53 -18.71 -10.51
C VAL A 395 -11.86 -19.05 -9.88
N GLY A 396 -12.93 -19.04 -10.67
CA GLY A 396 -14.27 -19.39 -10.19
C GLY A 396 -14.26 -20.71 -9.43
N ALA A 397 -14.89 -20.75 -8.26
CA ALA A 397 -15.02 -21.98 -7.49
C ALA A 397 -15.66 -23.06 -8.37
N SER A 398 -15.14 -24.30 -8.31
CA SER A 398 -15.90 -25.42 -8.86
C SER A 398 -17.21 -25.44 -8.09
N LEU A 399 -18.34 -25.25 -8.79
CA LEU A 399 -19.64 -25.40 -8.15
C LEU A 399 -19.62 -26.75 -7.41
N PRO A 400 -20.01 -26.81 -6.13
CA PRO A 400 -20.15 -28.10 -5.46
C PRO A 400 -21.07 -28.96 -6.33
N PRO A 401 -20.80 -30.28 -6.47
CA PRO A 401 -21.67 -31.15 -7.25
C PRO A 401 -23.10 -30.96 -6.75
N THR A 402 -24.01 -30.58 -7.64
CA THR A 402 -25.41 -30.46 -7.30
C THR A 402 -25.96 -31.87 -7.09
N PHE A 403 -26.31 -32.17 -5.85
CA PHE A 403 -26.96 -33.41 -5.48
C PHE A 403 -28.45 -33.29 -5.79
N ALA A 404 -28.93 -34.01 -6.80
CA ALA A 404 -30.35 -34.19 -7.03
C ALA A 404 -30.78 -35.54 -6.42
N ARG A 405 -32.00 -35.59 -5.89
CA ARG A 405 -32.68 -36.86 -5.61
C ARG A 405 -33.43 -37.29 -6.86
N ASP A 406 -33.21 -38.51 -7.32
CA ASP A 406 -34.10 -39.12 -8.30
C ASP A 406 -35.49 -39.39 -7.68
N THR A 407 -36.46 -39.77 -8.51
CA THR A 407 -37.83 -40.11 -8.07
C THR A 407 -37.89 -41.28 -7.07
N PHE A 408 -36.76 -41.98 -6.87
CA PHE A 408 -36.60 -43.09 -5.92
C PHE A 408 -35.80 -42.70 -4.68
N GLY A 409 -35.47 -41.40 -4.50
CA GLY A 409 -34.81 -40.86 -3.32
C GLY A 409 -33.29 -41.06 -3.28
N ARG A 410 -32.65 -41.52 -4.36
CA ARG A 410 -31.19 -41.74 -4.44
C ARG A 410 -30.47 -40.45 -4.83
N THR A 411 -29.32 -40.23 -4.22
CA THR A 411 -28.43 -39.11 -4.55
C THR A 411 -27.66 -39.40 -5.85
N VAL A 412 -27.84 -38.57 -6.88
CA VAL A 412 -27.10 -38.65 -8.15
C VAL A 412 -26.20 -37.43 -8.34
N ILE A 413 -24.99 -37.66 -8.86
CA ILE A 413 -23.95 -36.64 -9.11
C ILE A 413 -23.91 -36.36 -10.61
N ASN A 414 -24.07 -35.08 -11.00
CA ASN A 414 -24.14 -34.58 -12.38
C ASN A 414 -25.27 -35.22 -13.20
N GLY A 415 -26.31 -34.44 -13.51
CA GLY A 415 -27.55 -34.85 -14.20
C GLY A 415 -27.40 -35.40 -15.63
N PHE A 416 -26.66 -36.49 -15.82
CA PHE A 416 -26.61 -37.29 -17.03
C PHE A 416 -27.05 -38.71 -16.70
N GLY A 417 -28.37 -38.90 -16.65
CA GLY A 417 -29.00 -40.20 -16.88
C GLY A 417 -29.66 -40.17 -18.26
N SER A 418 -29.16 -40.97 -19.20
CA SER A 418 -29.74 -41.09 -20.54
C SER A 418 -31.23 -41.41 -20.45
N THR A 419 -32.09 -40.63 -21.09
CA THR A 419 -33.46 -41.04 -21.37
C THR A 419 -33.48 -41.78 -22.70
N SER A 420 -34.01 -42.99 -22.70
CA SER A 420 -34.67 -43.54 -23.88
C SER A 420 -35.79 -42.57 -24.32
N PRO A 421 -36.10 -42.46 -25.63
CA PRO A 421 -37.04 -41.45 -26.12
C PRO A 421 -38.47 -41.72 -25.61
N GLY A 422 -39.11 -40.77 -24.93
CA GLY A 422 -40.56 -40.82 -24.71
C GLY A 422 -41.17 -40.28 -23.41
N GLY A 423 -40.45 -39.59 -22.52
CA GLY A 423 -41.04 -39.06 -21.27
C GLY A 423 -41.10 -37.53 -21.21
N SER A 424 -42.30 -36.96 -21.25
CA SER A 424 -42.57 -35.54 -20.96
C SER A 424 -42.60 -35.28 -19.44
N TYR A 425 -42.05 -34.15 -19.00
CA TYR A 425 -42.26 -33.64 -17.64
C TYR A 425 -42.95 -32.28 -17.69
N SER A 426 -44.04 -32.16 -16.92
CA SER A 426 -44.70 -30.90 -16.56
C SER A 426 -44.11 -30.38 -15.25
N LEU A 427 -43.74 -29.10 -15.21
CA LEU A 427 -43.38 -28.42 -13.96
C LEU A 427 -44.65 -28.01 -13.21
N SER A 428 -44.85 -28.56 -12.01
CA SER A 428 -45.67 -27.96 -10.97
C SER A 428 -45.04 -28.26 -9.61
N GLY A 429 -44.77 -27.21 -8.84
CA GLY A 429 -44.19 -27.26 -7.49
C GLY A 429 -43.28 -26.08 -7.26
#